data_AF-U2JPD7-F1
#
_entry.id   AF-U2JPD7-F1
#
_cell.length_a   1.000
_cell.length_b   1.000
_cell.length_c   1.000
_cell.angle_alpha   90.00
_cell.angle_beta   90.00
_cell.angle_gamma   90.00
#
_symmetry.space_group_name_H-M   'P 1'
#
loop_
_entity.id
_entity.type
_entity.pdbx_description
1 polymer ?
#
loop_
_entity_poly.entity_id
_entity_poly.type
_entity_poly.pdbx_seq_one_letter_code
_entity_poly.pdbx_strand_id
1 'polypeptide(L)'
;ALAHNGVLYNDKELRREQHLPPTPVETDSYIAVQLLEQGQQLDTENVRRTAELVEGSFVFTILRNDNTLFLVKGNNPLTLYHFPALGLYVYASTKSILDNALQKVHIAEKACEVEIAEGEILEITPNGKISRSTFTMQDYIHTMFNPYNWNQLDYAKWWMEDEREKLLLEYCSTFGVSEEEVELLLEVG
;
A
#
# COMPACT_ATOMS: atom_id res chain seq x y z
N ALA A 1 -16.71 0.19 -3.73
CA ALA A 1 -15.60 0.53 -4.66
C ALA A 1 -14.28 0.36 -3.93
N LEU A 2 -13.22 -0.07 -4.62
CA LEU A 2 -11.86 -0.18 -4.08
C LEU A 2 -10.90 0.56 -5.02
N ALA A 3 -10.00 1.34 -4.44
CA ALA A 3 -8.81 1.83 -5.13
C ALA A 3 -7.57 1.34 -4.39
N HIS A 4 -6.55 1.01 -5.17
CA HIS A 4 -5.28 0.49 -4.71
C HIS A 4 -4.16 1.37 -5.29
N ASN A 5 -3.22 1.76 -4.44
CA ASN A 5 -1.96 2.35 -4.86
C ASN A 5 -0.82 1.45 -4.39
N GLY A 6 -0.15 0.79 -5.33
CA GLY A 6 0.98 -0.08 -5.06
C GLY A 6 1.04 -1.28 -5.99
N VAL A 7 1.73 -2.32 -5.55
CA VAL A 7 1.90 -3.58 -6.27
C VAL A 7 1.79 -4.72 -5.28
N LEU A 8 0.88 -5.66 -5.54
CA LEU A 8 0.72 -6.90 -4.77
C LEU A 8 1.44 -8.04 -5.47
N TYR A 9 2.39 -8.67 -4.78
CA TYR A 9 3.30 -9.66 -5.35
C TYR A 9 2.76 -11.08 -5.30
N ASN A 10 1.92 -11.39 -4.32
CA ASN A 10 1.36 -12.72 -4.10
C ASN A 10 -0.05 -12.88 -4.71
N ASP A 11 -0.46 -12.02 -5.65
CA ASP A 11 -1.81 -12.01 -6.23
C ASP A 11 -2.19 -13.36 -6.90
N LYS A 12 -1.26 -13.95 -7.67
CA LYS A 12 -1.44 -15.24 -8.34
C LYS A 12 -1.50 -16.41 -7.35
N GLU A 13 -0.68 -16.37 -6.31
CA GLU A 13 -0.65 -17.38 -5.27
C GLU A 13 -1.94 -17.34 -4.44
N LEU A 14 -2.35 -16.15 -4.00
CA LEU A 14 -3.61 -15.94 -3.28
C LEU A 14 -4.82 -16.41 -4.08
N ARG A 15 -4.84 -16.19 -5.41
CA ARG A 15 -5.93 -16.70 -6.26
C ARG A 15 -6.09 -18.21 -6.18
N ARG A 16 -4.96 -18.94 -6.17
CA ARG A 16 -4.94 -20.40 -6.05
C ARG A 16 -5.33 -20.85 -4.63
N GLU A 17 -4.72 -20.26 -3.61
CA GLU A 17 -4.83 -20.73 -2.23
C GLU A 17 -6.15 -20.38 -1.56
N GLN A 18 -6.68 -19.20 -1.84
CA GLN A 18 -7.99 -18.76 -1.35
C GLN A 18 -9.13 -19.29 -2.24
N HIS A 19 -8.82 -20.10 -3.26
CA HIS A 19 -9.77 -20.68 -4.21
C HIS A 19 -10.69 -19.63 -4.84
N LEU A 20 -10.09 -18.50 -5.25
CA LEU A 20 -10.85 -17.36 -5.75
C LEU A 20 -11.38 -17.64 -7.16
N PRO A 21 -12.56 -17.08 -7.52
CA PRO A 21 -13.13 -17.29 -8.85
C PRO A 21 -12.18 -16.87 -9.98
N PRO A 22 -12.16 -17.59 -11.11
CA PRO A 22 -11.39 -17.16 -12.27
C PRO A 22 -11.94 -15.84 -12.81
N THR A 23 -11.05 -15.00 -13.31
CA THR A 23 -11.39 -13.67 -13.82
C THR A 23 -10.49 -13.32 -15.00
N PRO A 24 -11.00 -12.64 -16.03
CA PRO A 24 -10.17 -12.10 -17.11
C PRO A 24 -9.41 -10.83 -16.69
N VAL A 25 -9.64 -10.32 -15.48
CA VAL A 25 -8.96 -9.12 -14.98
C VAL A 25 -7.53 -9.48 -14.56
N GLU A 26 -6.56 -8.88 -15.24
CA GLU A 26 -5.13 -9.19 -15.05
C GLU A 26 -4.43 -8.28 -14.02
N THR A 27 -5.07 -7.20 -13.57
CA THR A 27 -4.47 -6.34 -12.53
C THR A 27 -4.46 -7.02 -11.17
N ASP A 28 -3.32 -6.94 -10.50
CA ASP A 28 -3.09 -7.35 -9.12
C ASP A 28 -4.13 -6.79 -8.14
N SER A 29 -4.54 -5.53 -8.34
CA SER A 29 -5.48 -4.80 -7.50
C SER A 29 -6.84 -5.50 -7.35
N TYR A 30 -7.22 -6.31 -8.35
CA TYR A 30 -8.48 -7.05 -8.30
C TYR A 30 -8.46 -8.19 -7.28
N ILE A 31 -7.28 -8.71 -6.89
CA ILE A 31 -7.20 -9.76 -5.85
C ILE A 31 -7.78 -9.27 -4.53
N ALA A 32 -7.52 -8.01 -4.16
CA ALA A 32 -8.06 -7.41 -2.94
C ALA A 32 -9.59 -7.34 -2.98
N VAL A 33 -10.18 -7.07 -4.15
CA VAL A 33 -11.65 -7.08 -4.33
C VAL A 33 -12.19 -8.48 -4.11
N GLN A 34 -11.58 -9.50 -4.73
CA GLN A 34 -12.03 -10.89 -4.61
C GLN A 34 -11.94 -11.41 -3.16
N LEU A 35 -10.86 -11.06 -2.43
CA LEU A 35 -10.68 -11.41 -1.03
C LEU A 35 -11.76 -10.78 -0.14
N LEU A 36 -12.05 -9.49 -0.35
CA LEU A 36 -13.11 -8.79 0.39
C LEU A 36 -14.49 -9.38 0.09
N GLU A 37 -14.77 -9.75 -1.16
CA GLU A 37 -16.05 -10.35 -1.57
C GLU A 37 -16.23 -11.79 -1.05
N GLN A 38 -15.15 -12.50 -0.75
CA GLN A 38 -15.21 -13.83 -0.14
C GLN A 38 -15.69 -13.76 1.33
N GLY A 39 -15.50 -12.61 2.00
CA GLY A 39 -16.06 -12.35 3.32
C GLY A 39 -17.58 -12.10 3.27
N GLN A 40 -18.31 -12.61 4.27
CA GLN A 40 -19.78 -12.46 4.32
C GLN A 40 -20.23 -11.00 4.44
N GLN A 41 -19.39 -10.15 5.05
CA GLN A 41 -19.65 -8.72 5.25
C GLN A 41 -18.38 -7.91 5.03
N LEU A 42 -18.53 -6.71 4.47
CA LEU A 42 -17.44 -5.74 4.35
C LEU A 42 -17.35 -4.92 5.66
N ASP A 43 -16.77 -5.55 6.67
CA ASP A 43 -16.47 -4.97 7.97
C ASP A 43 -14.95 -4.86 8.20
N THR A 44 -14.58 -4.25 9.32
CA THR A 44 -13.18 -3.99 9.69
C THR A 44 -12.36 -5.28 9.81
N GLU A 45 -12.97 -6.40 10.19
CA GLU A 45 -12.27 -7.69 10.31
C GLU A 45 -11.95 -8.28 8.94
N ASN A 46 -12.90 -8.23 8.01
CA ASN A 46 -12.69 -8.67 6.64
C ASN A 46 -11.63 -7.78 5.92
N VAL A 47 -11.67 -6.48 6.17
CA VAL A 47 -10.65 -5.54 5.67
C VAL A 47 -9.28 -5.86 6.27
N ARG A 48 -9.20 -6.11 7.59
CA ARG A 48 -7.96 -6.52 8.27
C ARG A 48 -7.40 -7.80 7.64
N ARG A 49 -8.20 -8.87 7.57
CA ARG A 49 -7.77 -10.15 6.99
C ARG A 49 -7.26 -9.97 5.58
N THR A 50 -7.93 -9.16 4.76
CA THR A 50 -7.46 -8.87 3.39
C THR A 50 -6.08 -8.21 3.41
N ALA A 51 -5.89 -7.20 4.26
CA ALA A 51 -4.62 -6.48 4.39
C ALA A 51 -3.47 -7.36 4.92
N GLU A 52 -3.78 -8.35 5.76
CA GLU A 52 -2.80 -9.30 6.32
C GLU A 52 -2.49 -10.48 5.37
N LEU A 53 -3.34 -10.74 4.37
CA LEU A 53 -3.09 -11.80 3.38
C LEU A 53 -2.22 -11.32 2.22
N VAL A 54 -2.33 -10.04 1.85
CA VAL A 54 -1.59 -9.50 0.71
C VAL A 54 -0.14 -9.22 1.08
N GLU A 55 0.75 -9.47 0.13
CA GLU A 55 2.16 -9.11 0.21
C GLU A 55 2.49 -8.09 -0.86
N GLY A 56 3.20 -7.04 -0.48
CA GLY A 56 3.72 -6.05 -1.41
C GLY A 56 3.58 -4.63 -0.90
N SER A 57 3.64 -3.67 -1.82
CA SER A 57 3.40 -2.27 -1.47
C SER A 57 1.94 -1.92 -1.69
N PHE A 58 1.29 -1.28 -0.72
CA PHE A 58 -0.11 -0.90 -0.90
C PHE A 58 -0.59 0.21 0.01
N VAL A 59 -1.61 0.91 -0.49
CA VAL A 59 -2.66 1.59 0.26
C VAL A 59 -3.97 1.17 -0.37
N PHE A 60 -4.95 0.76 0.44
CA PHE A 60 -6.31 0.54 -0.03
C PHE A 60 -7.25 1.62 0.47
N THR A 61 -8.10 2.11 -0.42
CA THR A 61 -9.23 2.96 -0.05
C THR A 61 -10.50 2.29 -0.51
N ILE A 62 -11.38 1.97 0.43
CA ILE A 62 -12.58 1.16 0.18
C ILE A 62 -13.80 1.98 0.57
N LEU A 63 -14.66 2.27 -0.39
CA LEU A 63 -15.93 2.95 -0.16
C LEU A 63 -17.05 1.92 -0.20
N ARG A 64 -17.73 1.75 0.94
CA ARG A 64 -18.91 0.91 1.08
C ARG A 64 -20.17 1.66 0.60
N ASN A 65 -21.20 0.90 0.22
CA ASN A 65 -22.44 1.45 -0.33
C ASN A 65 -23.23 2.37 0.64
N ASP A 66 -22.96 2.27 1.95
CA ASP A 66 -23.55 3.15 2.96
C ASP A 66 -22.74 4.42 3.22
N ASN A 67 -21.71 4.70 2.41
CA ASN A 67 -20.74 5.79 2.54
C ASN A 67 -19.73 5.65 3.70
N THR A 68 -19.56 4.46 4.27
CA THR A 68 -18.41 4.19 5.12
C THR A 68 -17.14 4.07 4.27
N LEU A 69 -16.11 4.84 4.61
CA LEU A 69 -14.80 4.83 3.96
C LEU A 69 -13.79 4.11 4.85
N PHE A 70 -13.13 3.10 4.32
CA PHE A 70 -11.94 2.52 4.92
C PHE A 70 -10.68 3.04 4.23
N LEU A 71 -9.71 3.47 5.01
CA LEU A 71 -8.35 3.78 4.57
C LEU A 71 -7.40 2.80 5.25
N VAL A 72 -6.81 1.91 4.47
CA VAL A 72 -5.87 0.88 4.93
C VAL A 72 -4.47 1.32 4.53
N LYS A 73 -3.67 1.72 5.52
CA LYS A 73 -2.33 2.22 5.31
C LYS A 73 -1.32 1.08 5.41
N GLY A 74 -0.94 0.53 4.26
CA GLY A 74 0.30 -0.24 4.14
C GLY A 74 1.51 0.70 4.12
N ASN A 75 2.56 0.34 3.39
CA ASN A 75 3.79 1.15 3.29
C ASN A 75 3.67 2.34 2.33
N ASN A 76 2.75 2.33 1.35
CA ASN A 76 2.69 3.41 0.37
C ASN A 76 2.20 4.73 0.99
N PRO A 77 2.65 5.90 0.50
CA PRO A 77 2.24 7.18 1.03
C PRO A 77 0.72 7.41 0.97
N LEU A 78 0.18 8.01 2.03
CA LEU A 78 -1.21 8.49 2.10
C LEU A 78 -1.26 9.73 2.99
N THR A 79 -1.95 10.76 2.56
CA THR A 79 -2.24 11.96 3.33
C THR A 79 -3.74 12.16 3.39
N LEU A 80 -4.27 12.45 4.59
CA LEU A 80 -5.68 12.65 4.86
C LEU A 80 -5.89 13.98 5.58
N TYR A 81 -6.74 14.83 5.02
CA TYR A 81 -7.19 16.07 5.64
C TYR A 81 -8.68 15.98 5.99
N HIS A 82 -9.03 16.54 7.14
CA HIS A 82 -10.40 16.73 7.58
C HIS A 82 -10.72 18.23 7.61
N PHE A 83 -11.86 18.62 7.04
CA PHE A 83 -12.43 19.97 7.11
C PHE A 83 -13.67 19.92 8.02
N PRO A 84 -13.53 20.15 9.34
CA PRO A 84 -14.65 19.97 10.27
C PRO A 84 -15.84 20.88 9.98
N ALA A 85 -15.58 22.11 9.55
CA ALA A 85 -16.63 23.08 9.21
C ALA A 85 -17.48 22.64 8.00
N LEU A 86 -16.91 21.83 7.10
CA LEU A 86 -17.58 21.32 5.90
C LEU A 86 -18.07 19.88 6.06
N GLY A 87 -17.63 19.17 7.10
CA GLY A 87 -17.87 17.75 7.26
C GLY A 87 -17.22 16.89 6.15
N LEU A 88 -16.07 17.33 5.61
CA LEU A 88 -15.41 16.68 4.48
C LEU A 88 -14.08 16.05 4.87
N TYR A 89 -13.83 14.87 4.33
CA TYR A 89 -12.52 14.24 4.31
C TYR A 89 -11.96 14.24 2.89
N VAL A 90 -10.70 14.65 2.72
CA VAL A 90 -10.01 14.67 1.43
C VAL A 90 -8.68 13.96 1.59
N TYR A 91 -8.35 13.05 0.68
CA TYR A 91 -7.11 12.29 0.74
C TYR A 91 -6.43 12.23 -0.63
N ALA A 92 -5.12 12.03 -0.60
CA ALA A 92 -4.29 11.75 -1.76
C ALA A 92 -3.04 10.97 -1.31
N SER A 93 -2.22 10.49 -2.25
CA SER A 93 -1.00 9.75 -1.90
C SER A 93 0.01 10.62 -1.14
N THR A 94 0.13 11.92 -1.45
CA THR A 94 1.07 12.81 -0.78
C THR A 94 0.46 14.16 -0.44
N LYS A 95 1.04 14.79 0.58
CA LYS A 95 0.72 16.16 1.01
C LYS A 95 0.85 17.18 -0.12
N SER A 96 1.91 17.10 -0.92
CA SER A 96 2.11 18.02 -2.04
C SER A 96 1.02 17.92 -3.10
N ILE A 97 0.53 16.72 -3.41
CA ILE A 97 -0.60 16.53 -4.35
C ILE A 97 -1.87 17.14 -3.76
N LEU A 98 -2.14 16.85 -2.49
CA LEU A 98 -3.34 17.30 -1.79
C LEU A 98 -3.38 18.83 -1.67
N ASP A 99 -2.28 19.45 -1.22
CA ASP A 99 -2.14 20.90 -1.07
C ASP A 99 -2.31 21.61 -2.43
N ASN A 100 -1.67 21.10 -3.49
CA ASN A 100 -1.80 21.65 -4.85
C ASN A 100 -3.24 21.58 -5.38
N ALA A 101 -3.97 20.49 -5.08
CA ALA A 101 -5.36 20.35 -5.47
C ALA A 101 -6.24 21.37 -4.71
N LEU A 102 -6.05 21.48 -3.40
CA LEU A 102 -6.84 22.36 -2.54
C LEU A 102 -6.64 23.85 -2.86
N GLN A 103 -5.42 24.26 -3.20
CA GLN A 103 -5.13 25.62 -3.66
C GLN A 103 -5.96 26.02 -4.89
N LYS A 104 -6.22 25.08 -5.81
CA LYS A 104 -7.01 25.35 -7.02
C LYS A 104 -8.50 25.43 -6.75
N VAL A 105 -8.99 24.74 -5.71
CA VAL A 105 -10.43 24.65 -5.38
C VAL A 105 -10.88 25.82 -4.49
N HIS A 106 -9.98 26.70 -4.04
CA HIS A 106 -10.28 27.91 -3.26
C HIS A 106 -11.12 27.63 -2.00
N ILE A 107 -10.89 26.50 -1.33
CA ILE A 107 -11.53 26.21 -0.04
C ILE A 107 -10.89 27.08 1.04
N ALA A 108 -11.66 28.01 1.61
CA ALA A 108 -11.19 28.93 2.64
C ALA A 108 -11.16 28.32 4.05
N GLU A 109 -11.91 27.23 4.25
CA GLU A 109 -12.00 26.56 5.55
C GLU A 109 -10.68 25.89 5.94
N LYS A 110 -10.39 25.87 7.25
CA LYS A 110 -9.19 25.24 7.76
C LYS A 110 -9.32 23.72 7.75
N ALA A 111 -8.32 23.07 7.16
CA ALA A 111 -8.11 21.64 7.29
C ALA A 111 -7.31 21.29 8.56
N CYS A 112 -7.57 20.12 9.10
CA CYS A 112 -6.70 19.44 10.05
C CYS A 112 -6.15 18.18 9.37
N GLU A 113 -4.84 17.99 9.41
CA GLU A 113 -4.23 16.74 8.98
C GLU A 113 -4.58 15.64 9.98
N VAL A 114 -5.00 14.50 9.46
CA VAL A 114 -5.33 13.31 10.23
C VAL A 114 -4.20 12.32 10.06
N GLU A 115 -3.49 12.06 11.15
CA GLU A 115 -2.39 11.11 11.18
C GLU A 115 -2.90 9.67 10.99
N ILE A 116 -2.26 8.94 10.08
CA ILE A 116 -2.45 7.52 9.82
C ILE A 116 -1.06 6.86 9.66
N ALA A 117 -0.77 5.87 10.50
CA ALA A 117 0.48 5.15 10.51
C ALA A 117 0.42 3.89 9.64
N GLU A 118 1.59 3.39 9.22
CA GLU A 118 1.69 2.07 8.60
C GLU A 118 1.15 0.98 9.51
N GLY A 119 0.38 0.05 8.93
CA GLY A 119 -0.34 -0.98 9.68
C GLY A 119 -1.65 -0.50 10.31
N GLU A 120 -2.09 0.75 10.07
CA GLU A 120 -3.41 1.23 10.53
C GLU A 120 -4.51 1.10 9.48
N ILE A 121 -5.72 0.87 9.98
CA ILE A 121 -6.99 0.97 9.27
C ILE A 121 -7.79 2.09 9.94
N LEU A 122 -8.14 3.11 9.17
CA LEU A 122 -9.15 4.09 9.57
C LEU A 122 -10.48 3.73 8.94
N GLU A 123 -11.51 3.58 9.78
CA GLU A 123 -12.91 3.50 9.37
C GLU A 123 -13.57 4.85 9.62
N ILE A 124 -14.06 5.49 8.57
CA ILE A 124 -14.76 6.77 8.64
C ILE A 124 -16.21 6.53 8.29
N THR A 125 -17.10 6.67 9.27
CA THR A 125 -18.54 6.48 9.07
C THR A 125 -19.16 7.68 8.35
N PRO A 126 -20.38 7.56 7.81
CA PRO A 126 -21.04 8.63 7.03
C PRO A 126 -21.28 9.93 7.81
N ASN A 127 -21.30 9.86 9.15
CA ASN A 127 -21.40 11.03 10.03
C ASN A 127 -20.02 11.63 10.39
N GLY A 128 -18.94 11.16 9.77
CA GLY A 128 -17.58 11.66 9.98
C GLY A 128 -16.88 11.13 11.24
N LYS A 129 -17.42 10.13 11.94
CA LYS A 129 -16.71 9.52 13.08
C LYS A 129 -15.61 8.60 12.57
N ILE A 130 -14.41 8.75 13.15
CA ILE A 130 -13.26 7.88 12.88
C ILE A 130 -13.18 6.80 13.96
N SER A 131 -13.03 5.56 13.52
CA SER A 131 -12.57 4.42 14.33
C SER A 131 -11.22 3.95 13.79
N ARG A 132 -10.33 3.49 14.68
CA ARG A 132 -8.99 3.00 14.33
C ARG A 132 -8.86 1.53 14.69
N SER A 133 -8.18 0.78 13.84
CA SER A 133 -7.69 -0.55 14.15
C SER A 133 -6.35 -0.78 13.47
N THR A 134 -5.65 -1.83 13.86
CA THR A 134 -4.36 -2.19 13.28
C THR A 134 -4.44 -3.53 12.57
N PHE A 135 -3.44 -3.80 11.74
CA PHE A 135 -3.21 -5.07 11.09
C PHE A 135 -1.70 -5.32 10.98
N THR A 136 -1.30 -6.59 10.83
CA THR A 136 0.11 -6.94 10.66
C THR A 136 0.44 -7.11 9.17
N MET A 137 1.36 -6.30 8.67
CA MET A 137 1.89 -6.44 7.31
C MET A 137 2.71 -7.73 7.20
N GLN A 138 2.57 -8.46 6.09
CA GLN A 138 3.49 -9.57 5.81
C GLN A 138 4.84 -9.04 5.36
N ASP A 139 5.86 -9.41 6.12
CA ASP A 139 7.20 -8.79 6.11
C ASP A 139 8.15 -9.36 5.04
N TYR A 140 7.64 -10.04 4.00
CA TYR A 140 8.51 -10.81 3.11
C TYR A 140 9.49 -9.94 2.28
N ILE A 141 9.11 -8.69 1.94
CA ILE A 141 9.91 -7.79 1.07
C ILE A 141 10.14 -6.40 1.67
N HIS A 142 9.49 -6.08 2.80
CA HIS A 142 9.46 -4.74 3.41
C HIS A 142 10.83 -4.17 3.79
N THR A 143 11.76 -5.02 4.19
CA THR A 143 13.11 -4.61 4.58
C THR A 143 14.06 -4.46 3.39
N MET A 144 13.79 -5.11 2.25
CA MET A 144 14.79 -5.24 1.18
C MET A 144 14.50 -4.41 -0.09
N PHE A 145 13.24 -4.17 -0.46
CA PHE A 145 12.91 -3.50 -1.74
C PHE A 145 11.81 -2.44 -1.63
N ASN A 146 11.68 -1.75 -0.49
CA ASN A 146 10.76 -0.61 -0.40
C ASN A 146 11.45 0.70 -0.86
N PRO A 147 11.18 1.22 -2.07
CA PRO A 147 11.79 2.47 -2.55
C PRO A 147 11.40 3.69 -1.72
N TYR A 148 10.33 3.61 -0.92
CA TYR A 148 9.92 4.67 0.01
C TYR A 148 10.64 4.60 1.37
N ASN A 149 11.25 3.46 1.72
CA ASN A 149 12.14 3.32 2.89
C ASN A 149 13.63 3.44 2.54
N TRP A 150 13.98 3.43 1.25
CA TRP A 150 15.33 3.81 0.83
C TRP A 150 15.60 5.25 1.24
N ASN A 151 16.55 5.42 2.15
CA ASN A 151 17.04 6.76 2.45
C ASN A 151 17.80 7.28 1.20
N GLN A 152 18.06 8.59 1.14
CA GLN A 152 18.78 9.18 0.01
C GLN A 152 20.16 8.55 -0.23
N LEU A 153 20.80 7.96 0.80
CA LEU A 153 22.10 7.30 0.67
C LEU A 153 21.97 5.94 -0.01
N ASP A 154 20.92 5.17 0.29
CA ASP A 154 20.67 3.87 -0.35
C ASP A 154 20.28 4.06 -1.82
N TYR A 155 19.45 5.08 -2.09
CA TYR A 155 19.14 5.48 -3.47
C TYR A 155 20.41 5.94 -4.19
N ALA A 156 21.24 6.80 -3.59
CA ALA A 156 22.49 7.27 -4.18
C ALA A 156 23.49 6.13 -4.43
N LYS A 157 23.59 5.16 -3.52
CA LYS A 157 24.43 3.96 -3.68
C LYS A 157 23.99 3.09 -4.86
N TRP A 158 22.67 2.94 -5.08
CA TRP A 158 22.16 2.19 -6.24
C TRP A 158 22.59 2.78 -7.59
N TRP A 159 22.76 4.10 -7.67
CA TRP A 159 23.24 4.79 -8.88
C TRP A 159 24.77 4.84 -9.01
N MET A 160 25.50 4.35 -8.00
CA MET A 160 26.95 4.17 -8.06
C MET A 160 27.25 2.73 -8.47
N GLU A 161 27.81 2.55 -9.66
CA GLU A 161 27.99 1.24 -10.30
C GLU A 161 28.70 0.21 -9.41
N ASP A 162 29.77 0.63 -8.72
CA ASP A 162 30.57 -0.20 -7.80
C ASP A 162 29.82 -0.61 -6.51
N GLU A 163 28.79 0.13 -6.13
CA GLU A 163 27.98 -0.13 -4.92
C GLU A 163 26.67 -0.84 -5.26
N ARG A 164 26.14 -0.63 -6.47
CA ARG A 164 24.97 -1.34 -7.00
C ARG A 164 25.21 -2.86 -7.04
N GLU A 165 26.38 -3.27 -7.53
CA GLU A 165 26.73 -4.68 -7.65
C GLU A 165 26.87 -5.35 -6.29
N LYS A 166 27.59 -4.73 -5.34
CA LYS A 166 27.68 -5.22 -3.96
C LYS A 166 26.32 -5.33 -3.29
N LEU A 167 25.47 -4.33 -3.47
CA LEU A 167 24.14 -4.33 -2.89
C LEU A 167 23.27 -5.44 -3.52
N LEU A 168 23.40 -5.67 -4.83
CA LEU A 168 22.75 -6.78 -5.52
C LEU A 168 23.21 -8.13 -4.99
N LEU A 169 24.53 -8.33 -4.81
CA LEU A 169 25.09 -9.56 -4.25
C LEU A 169 24.64 -9.79 -2.80
N GLU A 170 24.68 -8.75 -1.97
CA GLU A 170 24.17 -8.78 -0.60
C GLU A 170 22.69 -9.19 -0.60
N TYR A 171 21.86 -8.59 -1.45
CA TYR A 171 20.45 -8.97 -1.56
C TYR A 171 20.25 -10.40 -2.05
N CYS A 172 20.89 -10.80 -3.14
CA CYS A 172 20.75 -12.16 -3.69
C CYS A 172 21.20 -13.24 -2.69
N SER A 173 22.23 -12.94 -1.88
CA SER A 173 22.68 -13.84 -0.82
C SER A 173 21.60 -14.09 0.25
N THR A 174 20.74 -13.11 0.55
CA THR A 174 19.61 -13.29 1.48
C THR A 174 18.56 -14.27 0.96
N PHE A 175 18.48 -14.45 -0.37
CA PHE A 175 17.61 -15.43 -1.03
C PHE A 175 18.30 -16.78 -1.24
N GLY A 176 19.52 -16.96 -0.72
CA GLY A 176 20.30 -18.19 -0.85
C GLY A 176 20.87 -18.40 -2.25
N VAL A 177 20.86 -17.38 -3.10
CA VAL A 177 21.56 -17.38 -4.39
C VAL A 177 23.04 -17.15 -4.12
N SER A 178 23.92 -17.96 -4.71
CA SER A 178 25.35 -17.78 -4.50
C SER A 178 25.85 -16.52 -5.22
N GLU A 179 26.86 -15.87 -4.64
CA GLU A 179 27.54 -14.72 -5.24
C GLU A 179 27.98 -15.06 -6.68
N GLU A 180 28.55 -16.26 -6.86
CA GLU A 180 29.00 -16.83 -8.13
C GLU A 180 27.89 -16.93 -9.19
N GLU A 181 26.65 -17.26 -8.80
CA GLU A 181 25.51 -17.33 -9.72
C GLU A 181 25.06 -15.94 -10.19
N VAL A 182 25.14 -14.95 -9.30
CA VAL A 182 24.77 -13.56 -9.61
C VAL A 182 25.84 -12.90 -10.47
N GLU A 183 27.12 -13.08 -10.13
CA GLU A 183 28.25 -12.61 -10.93
C GLU A 183 28.21 -13.21 -12.34
N LEU A 184 27.93 -14.51 -12.47
CA LEU A 184 27.77 -15.15 -13.77
C LEU A 184 26.65 -14.51 -14.59
N LEU A 185 25.51 -14.19 -13.97
CA LEU A 185 24.38 -13.52 -14.63
C LEU A 185 24.71 -12.09 -15.05
N LEU A 186 25.52 -11.37 -14.27
CA LEU A 186 25.99 -10.02 -14.60
C LEU A 186 27.00 -10.05 -15.76
N GLU A 187 27.87 -11.06 -15.83
CA GLU A 187 28.84 -11.21 -16.91
C GLU A 187 28.22 -11.58 -18.26
N VAL A 188 27.09 -12.30 -18.27
CA VAL A 188 26.39 -12.69 -19.50
C VAL A 188 25.27 -11.73 -19.93
N GLY A 189 25.04 -10.66 -19.17
CA GLY A 189 23.98 -9.65 -19.36
C GLY A 189 24.36 -8.49 -20.27
#